data_AF-A0A530A191-F1
#
_entry.id   AF-A0A530A191-F1
#
_cell.length_a   1.000
_cell.length_b   1.000
_cell.length_c   1.000
_cell.angle_alpha   90.00
_cell.angle_beta   90.00
_cell.angle_gamma   90.00
#
_symmetry.space_group_name_H-M   'P 1'
#
loop_
_entity.id
_entity.type
_entity.pdbx_description
1 polymer ?
#
loop_
_entity_poly.entity_id
_entity_poly.type
_entity_poly.pdbx_seq_one_letter_code
_entity_poly.pdbx_strand_id
1 'polypeptide(L)'
;MARSGRIERRTDALSKERIIGAAIEILDSGGERGLTFRALAARLATGSGAIYWHVKDKDELLAAATEEVIDRVMSEAIQEAETGEAIRAVALGLFDAIDAHPWTGAQLSRAPWQPAVGRIFESIG
;
A
#
# COMPACT_ATOMS: atom_id res chain seq x y z
N MET A 1 38.94 -15.64 4.59
CA MET A 1 37.60 -15.51 3.96
C MET A 1 36.52 -15.41 5.05
N ALA A 2 35.24 -15.34 4.68
CA ALA A 2 34.05 -15.35 5.56
C ALA A 2 33.79 -14.11 6.45
N ARG A 3 33.49 -12.95 5.83
CA ARG A 3 32.71 -11.87 6.49
C ARG A 3 31.58 -11.22 5.66
N SER A 4 31.52 -11.42 4.33
CA SER A 4 30.50 -10.82 3.44
C SER A 4 29.07 -11.36 3.66
N GLY A 5 28.86 -12.67 3.51
CA GLY A 5 27.55 -13.35 3.39
C GLY A 5 26.61 -13.36 4.62
N ARG A 6 26.76 -12.41 5.53
CA ARG A 6 25.78 -12.05 6.58
C ARG A 6 25.28 -10.59 6.43
N ILE A 7 26.00 -9.73 5.72
CA ILE A 7 25.58 -8.36 5.42
C ILE A 7 24.71 -8.36 4.16
N GLU A 8 25.14 -9.02 3.07
CA GLU A 8 24.37 -9.11 1.81
C GLU A 8 22.95 -9.64 2.06
N ARG A 9 22.80 -10.79 2.74
CA ARG A 9 21.50 -11.35 3.18
C ARG A 9 20.67 -10.51 4.15
N ARG A 10 21.14 -9.32 4.53
CA ARG A 10 20.40 -8.33 5.32
C ARG A 10 20.24 -6.98 4.58
N THR A 11 20.55 -6.97 3.29
CA THR A 11 20.27 -5.91 2.30
C THR A 11 19.47 -6.46 1.10
N ASP A 12 19.43 -7.78 0.90
CA ASP A 12 18.64 -8.49 -0.14
C ASP A 12 17.13 -8.14 -0.22
N ALA A 13 16.50 -7.40 0.70
CA ALA A 13 15.94 -7.85 1.99
C ALA A 13 14.95 -6.80 2.56
N LEU A 14 15.10 -5.54 2.14
CA LEU A 14 14.20 -4.41 2.36
C LEU A 14 13.92 -3.80 0.98
N SER A 15 12.68 -3.90 0.51
CA SER A 15 12.21 -3.35 -0.76
C SER A 15 11.02 -2.42 -0.51
N LYS A 16 10.60 -1.63 -1.51
CA LYS A 16 9.48 -0.69 -1.34
C LYS A 16 8.17 -1.42 -1.09
N GLU A 17 7.93 -2.52 -1.81
CA GLU A 17 6.77 -3.41 -1.67
C GLU A 17 6.73 -4.03 -0.26
N ARG A 18 7.88 -4.51 0.27
CA ARG A 18 7.96 -5.04 1.65
C ARG A 18 7.69 -3.96 2.71
N ILE A 19 8.07 -2.70 2.45
CA ILE A 19 7.76 -1.57 3.31
C ILE A 19 6.26 -1.23 3.25
N ILE A 20 5.65 -1.25 2.06
CA ILE A 20 4.22 -0.98 1.83
C ILE A 20 3.36 -2.04 2.54
N GLY A 21 3.64 -3.33 2.34
CA GLY A 21 2.93 -4.41 3.05
C GLY A 21 3.00 -4.24 4.57
N ALA A 22 4.19 -3.95 5.11
CA ALA A 22 4.35 -3.68 6.54
C ALA A 22 3.68 -2.37 7.01
N ALA A 23 3.42 -1.42 6.11
CA ALA A 23 2.64 -0.22 6.40
C ALA A 23 1.15 -0.53 6.47
N ILE A 24 0.60 -1.29 5.51
CA ILE A 24 -0.78 -1.78 5.50
C ILE A 24 -1.10 -2.52 6.80
N GLU A 25 -0.28 -3.49 7.21
CA GLU A 25 -0.48 -4.25 8.46
C GLU A 25 -0.47 -3.37 9.73
N ILE A 26 0.22 -2.21 9.71
CA ILE A 26 0.24 -1.23 10.81
C ILE A 26 -0.97 -0.29 10.74
N LEU A 27 -1.44 0.04 9.54
CA LEU A 27 -2.62 0.86 9.30
C LEU A 27 -3.91 0.11 9.65
N ASP A 28 -4.00 -1.18 9.34
CA ASP A 28 -5.14 -2.04 9.70
C ASP A 28 -5.26 -2.20 11.23
N SER A 29 -4.12 -2.35 11.91
CA SER A 29 -4.09 -2.62 13.35
C SER A 29 -4.06 -1.37 14.25
N GLY A 30 -3.64 -0.21 13.73
CA GLY A 30 -3.47 1.03 14.51
C GLY A 30 -3.94 2.32 13.83
N GLY A 31 -4.49 2.22 12.63
CA GLY A 31 -4.87 3.36 11.80
C GLY A 31 -3.70 4.26 11.41
N GLU A 32 -4.01 5.42 10.83
CA GLU A 32 -3.02 6.43 10.44
C GLU A 32 -2.13 6.90 11.62
N ARG A 33 -2.58 6.76 12.87
CA ARG A 33 -1.78 7.10 14.06
C ARG A 33 -0.75 6.03 14.45
N GLY A 34 -0.97 4.78 14.08
CA GLY A 34 0.00 3.69 14.28
C GLY A 34 1.19 3.79 13.32
N LEU A 35 0.95 4.26 12.10
CA LEU A 35 1.96 4.38 11.05
C LEU A 35 3.05 5.40 11.42
N THR A 36 4.19 4.88 11.86
CA THR A 36 5.39 5.64 12.21
C THR A 36 6.65 4.91 11.75
N PHE A 37 7.70 5.65 11.39
CA PHE A 37 8.99 5.06 11.02
C PHE A 37 9.58 4.16 12.12
N ARG A 38 9.28 4.42 13.40
CA ARG A 38 9.67 3.54 14.52
C ARG A 38 8.91 2.21 14.51
N ALA A 39 7.60 2.23 14.25
CA ALA A 39 6.79 1.02 14.16
C ALA A 39 7.20 0.17 12.94
N LEU A 40 7.41 0.80 11.78
CA LEU A 40 7.94 0.13 10.58
C LEU A 40 9.33 -0.47 10.81
N ALA A 41 10.27 0.27 11.40
CA ALA A 41 11.61 -0.22 11.72
C ALA A 41 11.58 -1.46 12.63
N ALA A 42 10.72 -1.43 13.67
CA ALA A 42 10.51 -2.58 14.55
C ALA A 42 9.88 -3.78 13.80
N ARG A 43 8.81 -3.57 13.02
CA ARG A 43 8.12 -4.63 12.28
C ARG A 43 9.00 -5.29 11.21
N LEU A 44 9.82 -4.50 10.52
CA LEU A 44 10.72 -4.95 9.45
C LEU A 44 12.07 -5.49 9.97
N ALA A 45 12.34 -5.41 11.28
CA ALA A 45 13.60 -5.75 11.94
C ALA A 45 14.82 -5.00 11.34
N THR A 46 14.65 -3.71 11.04
CA THR A 46 15.66 -2.85 10.41
C THR A 46 15.84 -1.52 11.14
N GLY A 47 16.85 -0.73 10.76
CA GLY A 47 17.02 0.63 11.25
C GLY A 47 16.21 1.64 10.44
N SER A 48 15.63 2.68 11.07
CA SER A 48 14.81 3.68 10.39
C SER A 48 15.52 4.35 9.21
N GLY A 49 16.85 4.57 9.32
CA GLY A 49 17.67 5.11 8.24
C GLY A 49 17.71 4.25 6.97
N ALA A 50 17.43 2.95 7.05
CA ALA A 50 17.27 2.10 5.86
C ALA A 50 15.93 2.37 5.16
N ILE A 51 14.86 2.61 5.91
CA ILE A 51 13.52 2.87 5.37
C ILE A 51 13.48 4.22 4.62
N TYR A 52 14.17 5.24 5.14
CA TYR A 52 14.31 6.55 4.49
C TYR A 52 15.03 6.53 3.12
N TRP A 53 15.65 5.41 2.70
CA TRP A 53 16.16 5.27 1.33
C TRP A 53 15.10 4.84 0.31
N HIS A 54 13.96 4.31 0.76
CA HIS A 54 12.88 3.82 -0.11
C HIS A 54 11.62 4.71 -0.08
N VAL A 55 11.43 5.49 0.98
CA VAL A 55 10.30 6.42 1.16
C VAL A 55 10.75 7.71 1.85
N LYS A 56 10.28 8.84 1.33
CA LYS A 56 10.62 10.20 1.77
C LYS A 56 9.99 10.54 3.11
N ASP A 57 8.70 10.22 3.29
CA ASP A 57 7.91 10.60 4.46
C ASP A 57 6.71 9.67 4.68
N LYS A 58 5.84 10.03 5.62
CA LYS A 58 4.64 9.27 6.00
C LYS A 58 3.52 9.40 4.97
N ASP A 59 3.44 10.51 4.24
CA ASP A 59 2.34 10.75 3.31
C ASP A 59 2.59 9.98 1.99
N GLU A 60 3.86 9.79 1.59
CA GLU A 60 4.23 8.82 0.54
C GLU A 60 3.86 7.38 0.95
N LEU A 61 4.11 7.00 2.21
CA LEU A 61 3.72 5.67 2.73
C LEU A 61 2.20 5.47 2.72
N LEU A 62 1.42 6.48 3.12
CA LEU A 62 -0.05 6.44 3.07
C LEU A 62 -0.56 6.35 1.63
N ALA A 63 0.01 7.15 0.71
CA ALA A 63 -0.36 7.11 -0.70
C ALA A 63 -0.07 5.74 -1.34
N ALA A 64 1.15 5.22 -1.17
CA ALA A 64 1.55 3.95 -1.76
C ALA A 64 0.83 2.74 -1.14
N ALA A 65 0.49 2.79 0.16
CA ALA A 65 -0.36 1.77 0.79
C ALA A 65 -1.80 1.80 0.26
N THR A 66 -2.38 2.99 0.05
CA THR A 66 -3.70 3.10 -0.61
C THR A 66 -3.64 2.64 -2.05
N GLU A 67 -2.58 2.96 -2.79
CA GLU A 67 -2.38 2.54 -4.18
C GLU A 67 -2.34 1.00 -4.31
N GLU A 68 -1.55 0.31 -3.49
CA GLU A 68 -1.49 -1.16 -3.45
C GLU A 68 -2.86 -1.82 -3.20
N VAL A 69 -3.65 -1.28 -2.25
CA VAL A 69 -5.00 -1.81 -1.93
C VAL A 69 -5.98 -1.57 -3.09
N ILE A 70 -5.95 -0.40 -3.73
CA ILE A 70 -6.84 -0.07 -4.84
C ILE A 70 -6.45 -0.83 -6.11
N ASP A 71 -5.16 -0.97 -6.40
CA ASP A 71 -4.64 -1.71 -7.56
C ASP A 71 -5.05 -3.18 -7.52
N ARG A 72 -5.08 -3.77 -6.32
CA ARG A 72 -5.62 -5.12 -6.08
C ARG A 72 -7.10 -5.21 -6.46
N VAL A 73 -7.93 -4.32 -5.90
CA VAL A 73 -9.37 -4.25 -6.21
C VAL A 73 -9.62 -4.10 -7.72
N MET A 74 -8.89 -3.19 -8.38
CA MET A 74 -9.02 -2.97 -9.81
C MET A 74 -8.59 -4.20 -10.61
N SER A 75 -7.51 -4.89 -10.20
CA SER A 75 -7.05 -6.12 -10.87
C SER A 75 -8.08 -7.25 -10.74
N GLU A 76 -8.60 -7.48 -9.53
CA GLU A 76 -9.58 -8.52 -9.24
C GLU A 76 -10.90 -8.22 -9.99
N ALA A 77 -11.39 -6.96 -9.97
CA ALA A 77 -12.59 -6.55 -10.71
C ALA A 77 -12.44 -6.65 -12.24
N ILE A 78 -11.26 -6.36 -12.80
CA ILE A 78 -10.98 -6.52 -14.25
C ILE A 78 -10.95 -8.01 -14.66
N GLN A 79 -10.59 -8.91 -13.75
CA GLN A 79 -10.60 -10.36 -14.01
C GLN A 79 -12.00 -10.98 -13.95
N GLU A 80 -12.89 -10.45 -13.12
CA GLU A 80 -14.27 -10.97 -12.96
C GLU A 80 -15.29 -10.37 -13.92
N ALA A 81 -15.02 -9.19 -14.49
CA ALA A 81 -16.01 -8.45 -15.27
C ALA A 81 -16.16 -8.94 -16.72
N GLU A 82 -17.34 -9.49 -17.04
CA GLU A 82 -17.93 -9.25 -18.37
C GLU A 82 -18.18 -7.75 -18.54
N THR A 83 -18.00 -7.22 -19.76
CA THR A 83 -17.86 -5.77 -20.02
C THR A 83 -19.04 -4.90 -19.56
N GLY A 84 -20.21 -5.49 -19.29
CA GLY A 84 -21.38 -4.80 -18.72
C GLY A 84 -21.37 -4.63 -17.20
N GLU A 85 -20.63 -5.44 -16.44
CA GLU A 85 -20.63 -5.43 -14.96
C GLU A 85 -19.39 -4.78 -14.32
N ALA A 86 -18.38 -4.38 -15.10
CA ALA A 86 -17.12 -3.81 -14.59
C ALA A 86 -17.30 -2.68 -13.55
N ILE A 87 -18.19 -1.71 -13.82
CA ILE A 87 -18.48 -0.60 -12.90
C ILE A 87 -19.06 -1.11 -11.57
N ARG A 88 -19.87 -2.17 -11.60
CA ARG A 88 -20.46 -2.80 -10.41
C ARG A 88 -19.42 -3.61 -9.63
N ALA A 89 -18.57 -4.35 -10.31
CA ALA A 89 -17.46 -5.09 -9.68
C ALA A 89 -16.48 -4.14 -8.97
N VAL A 90 -16.04 -3.08 -9.65
CA VAL A 90 -15.19 -2.02 -9.08
C VAL A 90 -15.87 -1.34 -7.90
N ALA A 91 -17.15 -0.96 -8.00
CA ALA A 91 -17.86 -0.28 -6.91
C ALA A 91 -18.02 -1.16 -5.65
N LEU A 92 -18.21 -2.47 -5.82
CA LEU A 92 -18.30 -3.42 -4.69
C LEU A 92 -16.92 -3.70 -4.09
N GLY A 93 -15.92 -4.01 -4.90
CA GLY A 93 -14.56 -4.26 -4.40
C GLY A 93 -13.95 -3.03 -3.69
N LEU A 94 -14.26 -1.81 -4.14
CA LEU A 94 -13.88 -0.58 -3.44
C LEU A 94 -14.60 -0.41 -2.10
N PHE A 95 -15.87 -0.84 -2.00
CA PHE A 95 -16.61 -0.81 -0.74
C PHE A 95 -16.03 -1.83 0.26
N ASP A 96 -15.82 -3.07 -0.19
CA ASP A 96 -15.28 -4.16 0.64
C ASP A 96 -13.84 -3.86 1.09
N ALA A 97 -13.02 -3.23 0.24
CA ALA A 97 -11.68 -2.78 0.61
C ALA A 97 -11.69 -1.59 1.59
N ILE A 98 -12.71 -0.72 1.56
CA ILE A 98 -12.86 0.34 2.57
C ILE A 98 -13.35 -0.22 3.91
N ASP A 99 -14.18 -1.26 3.92
CA ASP A 99 -14.58 -1.95 5.16
C ASP A 99 -13.41 -2.74 5.78
N ALA A 100 -12.65 -3.46 4.95
CA ALA A 100 -11.45 -4.19 5.38
C ALA A 100 -10.29 -3.27 5.79
N HIS A 101 -10.12 -2.12 5.13
CA HIS A 101 -9.03 -1.17 5.35
C HIS A 101 -9.57 0.27 5.59
N PRO A 102 -10.24 0.60 6.72
CA PRO A 102 -10.95 1.88 6.91
C PRO A 102 -10.11 3.16 6.83
N TRP A 103 -8.79 3.05 6.90
CA TRP A 103 -7.86 4.16 6.68
C TRP A 103 -7.77 4.59 5.20
N THR A 104 -8.12 3.72 4.25
CA THR A 104 -8.13 4.04 2.81
C THR A 104 -9.17 5.12 2.48
N GLY A 105 -10.39 5.01 2.99
CA GLY A 105 -11.46 6.00 2.78
C GLY A 105 -11.07 7.40 3.27
N ALA A 106 -10.34 7.48 4.39
CA ALA A 106 -9.78 8.75 4.88
C ALA A 106 -8.74 9.33 3.91
N GLN A 107 -7.83 8.50 3.37
CA GLN A 107 -6.81 8.95 2.42
C GLN A 107 -7.41 9.34 1.06
N LEU A 108 -8.38 8.57 0.53
CA LEU A 108 -9.12 8.88 -0.69
C LEU A 108 -9.82 10.25 -0.58
N SER A 109 -10.45 10.54 0.57
CA SER A 109 -11.09 11.85 0.81
C SER A 109 -10.10 13.03 0.85
N ARG A 110 -8.85 12.78 1.25
CA ARG A 110 -7.76 13.78 1.30
C ARG A 110 -7.07 13.96 -0.06
N ALA A 111 -7.21 12.99 -0.97
CA ALA A 111 -6.41 12.89 -2.18
C ALA A 111 -7.19 12.39 -3.43
N PRO A 112 -8.34 12.99 -3.80
CA PRO A 112 -9.20 12.54 -4.91
C PRO A 112 -8.59 12.70 -6.33
N TRP A 113 -7.31 13.04 -6.43
CA TRP A 113 -6.53 13.25 -7.66
C TRP A 113 -5.13 12.62 -7.61
N GLN A 114 -4.91 11.63 -6.73
CA GLN A 114 -3.73 10.75 -6.77
C GLN A 114 -3.99 9.53 -7.69
N PRO A 115 -2.94 8.83 -8.20
CA PRO A 115 -3.04 7.87 -9.31
C PRO A 115 -4.08 6.76 -9.18
N ALA A 116 -4.36 6.30 -7.95
CA ALA A 116 -5.39 5.31 -7.65
C ALA A 116 -6.79 5.71 -8.18
N VAL A 117 -7.14 7.01 -8.14
CA VAL A 117 -8.40 7.53 -8.70
C VAL A 117 -8.32 7.71 -10.21
N GLY A 118 -7.13 8.03 -10.74
CA GLY A 118 -6.90 8.14 -12.18
C GLY A 118 -7.20 6.83 -12.91
N ARG A 119 -6.68 5.70 -12.41
CA ARG A 119 -6.92 4.37 -13.01
C ARG A 119 -8.38 3.92 -12.93
N ILE A 120 -9.14 4.34 -11.92
CA ILE A 120 -10.60 4.11 -11.89
C ILE A 120 -11.26 4.82 -13.07
N PHE A 121 -10.94 6.10 -13.33
CA PHE A 121 -11.49 6.82 -14.49
C PHE A 121 -10.98 6.30 -15.84
N GLU A 122 -9.72 5.88 -15.93
CA GLU A 122 -9.16 5.28 -17.16
C GLU A 122 -9.79 3.92 -17.49
N SER A 123 -10.22 3.15 -16.48
CA SER A 123 -10.93 1.87 -16.70
C SER A 123 -12.37 2.01 -17.23
N ILE A 124 -12.86 3.24 -17.40
CA ILE A 124 -14.23 3.57 -17.82
C ILE A 124 -14.25 4.17 -19.26
N GLY A 125 -13.09 4.30 -19.92
CA GLY A 125 -12.91 4.91 -21.25
C GLY A 125 -12.69 3.94 -22.40
#